data_AF-A0A7V9NTA4-F1
#
_entry.id   AF-A0A7V9NTA4-F1
#
_cell.length_a   1.000
_cell.length_b   1.000
_cell.length_c   1.000
_cell.angle_alpha   90.00
_cell.angle_beta   90.00
_cell.angle_gamma   90.00
#
_symmetry.space_group_name_H-M   'P 1'
#
loop_
_entity.id
_entity.type
_entity.pdbx_description
1 polymer ?
#
loop_
_entity_poly.entity_id
_entity_poly.type
_entity_poly.pdbx_seq_one_letter_code
_entity_poly.pdbx_strand_id
1 'polypeptide(L)'
;MREPDAETTVSEAIDALRVKGYDADFSVSEEGLLRCGQCGHLHAPEDAVVNVTYRFEGASDPDDEAVILGLTCGACGSRGVLVAAYGPSASPEDAAVVAALGRS
;
A
#
# COMPACT_ATOMS: atom_id res chain seq x y z
N MET A 1 -0.55 32.84 4.19
CA MET A 1 0.11 31.95 5.16
C MET A 1 -0.70 30.68 5.12
N ARG A 2 -0.19 29.61 4.49
CA ARG A 2 -0.91 28.33 4.39
C ARG A 2 -0.45 27.51 5.59
N GLU A 3 -1.36 27.30 6.52
CA GLU A 3 -1.15 26.46 7.71
C GLU A 3 -0.74 25.05 7.24
N PRO A 4 0.43 24.53 7.60
CA PRO A 4 0.82 23.17 7.28
C PRO A 4 0.66 22.33 8.54
N ASP A 5 -0.56 21.86 8.86
CA ASP A 5 -0.76 20.91 9.95
C ASP A 5 -2.04 20.09 9.73
N ALA A 6 -1.90 18.76 9.79
CA ALA A 6 -2.93 17.76 10.14
C ALA A 6 -3.90 17.16 9.09
N GLU A 7 -3.63 17.17 7.77
CA GLU A 7 -4.45 16.40 6.81
C GLU A 7 -3.62 15.76 5.70
N THR A 8 -2.64 14.90 6.04
CA THR A 8 -2.02 14.08 4.99
C THR A 8 -3.09 13.12 4.46
N THR A 9 -3.69 13.45 3.32
CA THR A 9 -4.68 12.58 2.67
C THR A 9 -3.97 11.39 2.02
N VAL A 10 -4.74 10.34 1.72
CA VAL A 10 -4.26 9.17 0.93
C VAL A 10 -3.49 9.65 -0.31
N SER A 11 -4.03 10.64 -1.01
CA SER A 11 -3.42 11.26 -2.19
C SER A 11 -2.05 11.89 -1.91
N GLU A 12 -1.91 12.63 -0.80
CA GLU A 12 -0.63 13.25 -0.43
C GLU A 12 0.42 12.23 0.00
N ALA A 13 0.01 11.15 0.67
CA ALA A 13 0.91 10.07 1.04
C ALA A 13 1.45 9.31 -0.18
N ILE A 14 0.58 9.07 -1.18
CA ILE A 14 0.98 8.50 -2.47
C ILE A 14 1.95 9.45 -3.18
N ASP A 15 1.66 10.76 -3.21
CA ASP A 15 2.55 11.75 -3.84
C ASP A 15 3.92 11.80 -3.14
N ALA A 16 3.94 11.80 -1.81
CA ALA A 16 5.17 11.75 -1.03
C ALA A 16 5.99 10.47 -1.31
N LEU A 17 5.33 9.32 -1.50
CA LEU A 17 5.98 8.08 -1.91
C LEU A 17 6.51 8.19 -3.35
N ARG A 18 5.75 8.75 -4.29
CA ARG A 18 6.22 9.00 -5.66
C ARG A 18 7.49 9.86 -5.68
N VAL A 19 7.53 10.93 -4.88
CA VAL A 19 8.72 11.78 -4.73
C VAL A 19 9.92 11.02 -4.14
N LYS A 20 9.69 10.03 -3.28
CA LYS A 20 10.72 9.12 -2.75
C LYS A 20 11.21 8.07 -3.76
N GLY A 21 10.64 8.04 -4.96
CA GLY A 21 10.98 7.10 -6.03
C GLY A 21 10.10 5.84 -6.06
N TYR A 22 8.95 5.84 -5.38
CA TYR A 22 7.95 4.79 -5.50
C TYR A 22 7.00 5.12 -6.66
N ASP A 23 7.49 4.93 -7.89
CA ASP A 23 6.71 5.23 -9.10
C ASP A 23 5.85 4.04 -9.57
N ALA A 24 6.18 2.83 -9.10
CA ALA A 24 5.38 1.65 -9.37
C ALA A 24 4.10 1.60 -8.53
N ASP A 25 3.06 0.98 -9.06
CA ASP A 25 1.92 0.51 -8.29
C ASP A 25 2.07 -0.99 -7.99
N PHE A 26 1.56 -1.40 -6.85
CA PHE A 26 1.33 -2.81 -6.53
C PHE A 26 -0.17 -3.03 -6.37
N SER A 27 -0.63 -4.20 -6.80
CA SER A 27 -2.02 -4.61 -6.65
C SER A 27 -2.10 -6.00 -6.08
N VAL A 28 -3.15 -6.27 -5.33
CA VAL A 28 -3.48 -7.63 -4.89
C VAL A 28 -4.15 -8.36 -6.06
N SER A 29 -3.66 -9.55 -6.36
CA SER A 29 -4.30 -10.44 -7.34
C SER A 29 -5.35 -11.30 -6.64
N GLU A 30 -6.28 -11.88 -7.41
CA GLU A 30 -7.37 -12.75 -6.89
C GLU A 30 -6.86 -13.95 -6.06
N GLU A 31 -5.59 -14.32 -6.24
CA GLU A 31 -4.90 -15.37 -5.51
C GLU A 31 -4.29 -14.89 -4.18
N GLY A 32 -4.46 -13.62 -3.79
CA GLY A 32 -3.84 -13.01 -2.61
C GLY A 32 -2.33 -12.73 -2.77
N LEU A 33 -1.85 -12.64 -4.01
CA LEU A 33 -0.46 -12.35 -4.33
C LEU A 33 -0.26 -10.86 -4.67
N LEU A 34 0.91 -10.33 -4.36
CA LEU A 34 1.29 -8.98 -4.75
C LEU A 34 1.81 -8.97 -6.17
N ARG A 35 1.13 -8.24 -7.03
CA ARG A 35 1.54 -7.99 -8.41
C ARG A 35 2.23 -6.66 -8.52
N CYS A 36 3.44 -6.66 -9.07
CA CYS A 36 4.13 -5.43 -9.42
C CYS A 36 3.59 -4.87 -10.74
N GLY A 37 3.10 -3.63 -10.75
CA GLY A 37 2.64 -2.94 -11.96
C GLY A 37 3.76 -2.64 -12.97
N GLN A 38 5.02 -2.55 -12.53
CA GLN A 38 6.16 -2.27 -13.42
C GLN A 38 6.63 -3.48 -14.22
N CYS A 39 6.90 -4.60 -13.56
CA CYS A 39 7.46 -5.80 -14.20
C CYS A 39 6.42 -6.92 -14.38
N GLY A 40 5.23 -6.78 -13.79
CA GLY A 40 4.19 -7.81 -13.80
C GLY A 40 4.49 -9.02 -12.91
N HIS A 41 5.59 -9.01 -12.15
CA HIS A 41 5.97 -10.12 -11.29
C HIS A 41 5.01 -10.28 -10.11
N LEU A 42 4.65 -11.53 -9.83
CA LEU A 42 3.81 -11.91 -8.70
C LEU A 42 4.72 -12.51 -7.63
N HIS A 43 4.67 -11.94 -6.45
CA HIS A 43 5.37 -12.44 -5.26
C HIS A 43 4.40 -12.47 -4.09
N ALA A 44 4.61 -13.43 -3.19
CA ALA A 44 3.80 -13.53 -1.99
C ALA A 44 4.01 -12.29 -1.11
N PRO A 45 2.99 -11.83 -0.38
CA PRO A 45 3.12 -10.69 0.53
C PRO A 45 4.18 -10.90 1.61
N GLU A 46 4.41 -12.14 2.04
CA GLU A 46 5.48 -12.49 2.99
C GLU A 46 6.90 -12.32 2.43
N ASP A 47 7.08 -12.45 1.11
CA ASP A 47 8.37 -12.26 0.43
C ASP A 47 8.61 -10.80 0.04
N ALA A 48 7.58 -9.96 0.09
CA ALA A 48 7.69 -8.56 -0.31
C ALA A 48 8.37 -7.73 0.79
N VAL A 49 9.30 -6.88 0.35
CA VAL A 49 10.02 -6.00 1.28
C VAL A 49 9.19 -4.75 1.52
N VAL A 50 8.56 -4.68 2.70
CA VAL A 50 7.88 -3.47 3.19
C VAL A 50 8.92 -2.47 3.68
N ASN A 51 9.01 -1.33 3.02
CA ASN A 51 9.88 -0.23 3.44
C ASN A 51 9.13 0.83 4.24
N VAL A 52 7.86 1.05 3.92
CA VAL A 52 7.03 2.08 4.56
C VAL A 52 5.60 1.59 4.70
N THR A 53 4.94 1.93 5.80
CA THR A 53 3.52 1.66 6.01
C THR A 53 2.85 2.91 6.52
N TYR A 54 1.82 3.37 5.84
CA TYR A 54 0.94 4.45 6.27
C TYR A 54 -0.46 3.89 6.43
N ARG A 55 -1.06 4.12 7.60
CA ARG A 55 -2.43 3.69 7.89
C ARG A 55 -3.27 4.95 7.95
N PHE A 56 -4.34 4.96 7.17
CA PHE A 56 -5.32 6.02 7.11
C PHE A 56 -6.63 5.46 7.66
N GLU A 57 -6.96 5.93 8.85
CA GLU A 57 -8.29 5.80 9.40
C GLU A 57 -9.12 6.89 8.72
N GLY A 58 -10.14 6.51 7.93
CA GLY A 58 -10.89 7.44 7.09
C GLY A 58 -11.32 8.70 7.84
N ALA A 59 -10.85 9.86 7.39
CA ALA A 59 -11.24 11.15 7.99
C ALA A 59 -12.72 11.51 7.69
N SER A 60 -13.34 10.88 6.69
CA SER A 60 -14.69 11.19 6.20
C SER A 60 -15.72 10.10 6.48
N ASP A 61 -15.30 8.82 6.50
CA ASP A 61 -16.15 7.69 6.82
C ASP A 61 -15.38 6.73 7.74
N PRO A 62 -15.88 6.46 8.96
CA PRO A 62 -15.23 5.55 9.91
C PRO A 62 -15.23 4.07 9.45
N ASP A 63 -15.79 3.78 8.28
CA ASP A 63 -15.84 2.46 7.65
C ASP A 63 -14.81 2.31 6.51
N ASP A 64 -14.25 3.43 6.02
CA ASP A 64 -13.29 3.45 4.91
C ASP A 64 -11.86 3.56 5.47
N GLU A 65 -11.37 2.40 5.91
CA GLU A 65 -10.04 2.19 6.45
C GLU A 65 -9.08 1.78 5.33
N ALA A 66 -8.06 2.59 5.05
CA ALA A 66 -7.09 2.34 3.97
C ALA A 66 -5.65 2.28 4.49
N VAL A 67 -4.88 1.31 4.00
CA VAL A 67 -3.45 1.17 4.29
C VAL A 67 -2.64 1.30 3.01
N ILE A 68 -1.61 2.13 3.08
CA ILE A 68 -0.69 2.38 1.99
C ILE A 68 0.66 1.81 2.38
N LEU A 69 1.16 0.86 1.59
CA LEU A 69 2.43 0.19 1.82
C LEU A 69 3.41 0.53 0.70
N GLY A 70 4.56 1.10 1.06
CA GLY A 70 5.69 1.26 0.17
C GLY A 70 6.49 -0.04 0.13
N LEU A 71 6.43 -0.74 -0.99
CA LEU A 71 7.07 -2.03 -1.20
C LEU A 71 8.20 -1.91 -2.22
N THR A 72 9.21 -2.77 -2.09
CA THR A 72 10.23 -2.95 -3.12
C THR A 72 10.09 -4.34 -3.75
N CYS A 73 9.96 -4.39 -5.07
CA CYS A 73 9.91 -5.64 -5.81
C CYS A 73 11.27 -6.33 -5.75
N GLY A 74 11.33 -7.53 -5.18
CA GLY A 74 12.58 -8.32 -5.14
C GLY A 74 13.08 -8.76 -6.53
N ALA A 75 12.18 -8.85 -7.53
CA ALA A 75 12.53 -9.33 -8.86
C ALA A 75 13.19 -8.25 -9.74
N CYS A 76 12.64 -7.03 -9.76
CA CYS A 76 13.16 -5.93 -10.57
C CYS A 76 13.84 -4.81 -9.77
N GLY A 77 13.73 -4.83 -8.44
CA GLY A 77 14.23 -3.76 -7.57
C GLY A 77 13.41 -2.47 -7.60
N SER A 78 12.29 -2.44 -8.35
CA SER A 78 11.43 -1.26 -8.44
C SER A 78 10.67 -1.06 -7.14
N ARG A 79 10.59 0.21 -6.72
CA ARG A 79 9.81 0.62 -5.55
C ARG A 79 8.43 1.05 -6.00
N GLY A 80 7.43 0.63 -5.27
CA GLY A 80 6.05 0.95 -5.58
C GLY A 80 5.14 1.00 -4.37
N VAL A 81 3.95 1.51 -4.60
CA VAL A 81 2.94 1.70 -3.58
C VAL A 81 1.80 0.69 -3.76
N LEU A 82 1.47 -0.01 -2.69
CA LEU A 82 0.26 -0.81 -2.58
C LEU A 82 -0.75 0.00 -1.77
N VAL A 83 -1.94 0.18 -2.32
CA VAL A 83 -3.08 0.73 -1.58
C VAL A 83 -4.06 -0.41 -1.38
N ALA A 84 -4.37 -0.67 -0.13
CA ALA A 84 -5.18 -1.80 0.32
C ALA A 84 -6.23 -1.28 1.31
N ALA A 85 -7.46 -1.77 1.22
CA ALA A 85 -8.48 -1.56 2.24
C ALA A 85 -8.21 -2.49 3.43
N TYR A 86 -8.45 -2.01 4.64
CA TYR A 86 -8.40 -2.86 5.84
C TYR A 86 -9.71 -2.72 6.61
N GLY A 87 -10.04 -3.70 7.45
CA GLY A 87 -11.27 -3.68 8.25
C GLY A 87 -12.49 -4.35 7.58
N PRO A 88 -13.72 -3.96 7.94
CA PRO A 88 -14.96 -4.68 7.55
C PRO A 88 -15.29 -4.57 6.06
N SER A 89 -14.84 -3.50 5.42
CA SER A 89 -15.02 -3.25 3.99
C SER A 89 -13.87 -3.79 3.11
N ALA A 90 -12.87 -4.44 3.72
CA ALA A 90 -11.77 -5.07 3.00
C ALA A 90 -12.19 -6.40 2.36
N SER A 91 -11.78 -6.59 1.10
CA SER A 91 -11.87 -7.90 0.45
C SER A 91 -11.00 -8.93 1.17
N PRO A 92 -11.37 -10.23 1.15
CA PRO A 92 -10.60 -11.26 1.84
C PRO A 92 -9.16 -11.36 1.33
N GLU A 93 -8.92 -11.13 0.03
CA GLU A 93 -7.55 -11.10 -0.51
C GLU A 93 -6.73 -9.95 0.08
N ASP A 94 -7.35 -8.78 0.19
CA ASP A 94 -6.72 -7.55 0.66
C ASP A 94 -6.41 -7.65 2.16
N ALA A 95 -7.38 -8.13 2.94
CA ALA A 95 -7.20 -8.45 4.35
C ALA A 95 -6.10 -9.49 4.58
N ALA A 96 -6.01 -10.52 3.73
CA ALA A 96 -4.94 -11.53 3.84
C ALA A 96 -3.55 -10.94 3.56
N VAL A 97 -3.43 -10.11 2.52
CA VAL A 97 -2.19 -9.40 2.18
C VAL A 97 -1.78 -8.44 3.29
N VAL A 98 -2.69 -7.60 3.76
CA VAL A 98 -2.42 -6.66 4.86
C VAL A 98 -2.03 -7.40 6.14
N ALA A 99 -2.71 -8.50 6.47
CA ALA A 99 -2.38 -9.31 7.63
C ALA A 99 -1.00 -10.00 7.50
N ALA A 100 -0.60 -10.41 6.30
CA ALA A 100 0.72 -10.95 6.04
C ALA A 100 1.82 -9.88 6.17
N LEU A 101 1.60 -8.70 5.60
CA LEU A 101 2.55 -7.58 5.62
C LEU A 101 2.65 -6.89 6.99
N GLY A 102 1.59 -6.94 7.80
CA GLY A 102 1.57 -6.34 9.15
C GLY A 102 2.25 -7.17 10.23
N ARG A 103 2.73 -8.38 9.89
CA ARG A 103 3.36 -9.33 10.83
C ARG A 103 4.90 -9.38 10.74
N SER A 104 5.53 -8.58 9.88
CA SER A 104 6.97 -8.61 9.60
C SER A 104 7.78 -7.53 10.32
#